data_AF-A0A936VMC8-F1
#
_entry.id   AF-A0A936VMC8-F1
#
_cell.length_a   1.000
_cell.length_b   1.000
_cell.length_c   1.000
_cell.angle_alpha   90.00
_cell.angle_beta   90.00
_cell.angle_gamma   90.00
#
_symmetry.space_group_name_H-M   'P 1'
#
loop_
_entity.id
_entity.type
_entity.pdbx_description
1 polymer ?
#
loop_
_entity_poly.entity_id
_entity_poly.type
_entity_poly.pdbx_seq_one_letter_code
_entity_poly.pdbx_strand_id
1 'polypeptide(L)'
;MPSNPRSYFSVTVEQQEVIPFAAQAIPFKELLATGQLPDGYLTSEYVAQQFVERLVHYILSVPSGSYTMGELSQLLEQLDPRAQIFFFKKLKETSPECLKDFAPLYYGFMNEFQSLLFT
;
A
#
# COMPACT_ATOMS: atom_id res chain seq x y z
N MET A 1 -30.53 56.02 -7.73
CA MET A 1 -29.67 55.06 -8.46
C MET A 1 -28.61 55.85 -9.22
N PRO A 2 -27.35 55.38 -9.40
CA PRO A 2 -26.82 54.01 -9.22
C PRO A 2 -25.93 53.88 -7.94
N SER A 3 -25.93 52.78 -7.18
CA SER A 3 -25.51 51.39 -7.46
C SER A 3 -23.99 51.23 -7.52
N ASN A 4 -23.36 51.02 -6.35
CA ASN A 4 -21.97 50.55 -6.27
C ASN A 4 -21.98 49.08 -5.83
N PRO A 5 -21.70 48.11 -6.72
CA PRO A 5 -21.60 46.71 -6.32
C PRO A 5 -20.29 46.51 -5.54
N ARG A 6 -20.40 46.15 -4.27
CA ARG A 6 -19.29 45.60 -3.48
C ARG A 6 -18.77 44.37 -4.23
N SER A 7 -17.57 44.47 -4.78
CA SER A 7 -16.81 43.33 -5.28
C SER A 7 -16.80 42.24 -4.22
N TYR A 8 -17.41 41.12 -4.56
CA TYR A 8 -17.25 39.87 -3.84
C TYR A 8 -15.79 39.47 -4.07
N PHE A 9 -14.97 39.53 -3.03
CA PHE A 9 -13.68 38.85 -3.04
C PHE A 9 -14.00 37.35 -3.16
N SER A 10 -13.86 36.81 -4.37
CA SER A 10 -13.83 35.37 -4.59
C SER A 10 -12.59 34.84 -3.88
N VAL A 11 -12.78 34.30 -2.68
CA VAL A 11 -11.82 33.40 -2.07
C VAL A 11 -11.77 32.20 -3.01
N THR A 12 -10.79 32.16 -3.91
CA THR A 12 -10.39 30.93 -4.57
C THR A 12 -9.81 30.05 -3.48
N VAL A 13 -10.67 29.27 -2.83
CA VAL A 13 -10.26 28.07 -2.12
C VAL A 13 -9.65 27.20 -3.20
N GLU A 14 -8.32 27.12 -3.23
CA GLU A 14 -7.63 26.12 -4.02
C GLU A 14 -8.18 24.77 -3.54
N GLN A 15 -9.14 24.23 -4.29
CA GLN A 15 -9.54 22.84 -4.18
C GLN A 15 -8.29 22.06 -4.57
N GLN A 16 -7.42 21.77 -3.60
CA GLN A 16 -6.48 20.67 -3.74
C GLN A 16 -7.35 19.46 -4.05
N GLU A 17 -7.41 19.08 -5.33
CA GLU A 17 -8.01 17.84 -5.77
C GLU A 17 -7.39 16.75 -4.91
N VAL A 18 -8.16 16.24 -3.95
CA VAL A 18 -7.74 15.11 -3.13
C VAL A 18 -7.83 13.91 -4.07
N ILE A 19 -6.74 13.66 -4.80
CA ILE A 19 -6.64 12.50 -5.68
C ILE A 19 -6.84 11.27 -4.76
N PRO A 20 -7.83 10.42 -5.02
CA PRO A 20 -8.05 9.24 -4.20
C PRO A 20 -6.77 8.40 -4.20
N PHE A 21 -6.43 7.78 -3.07
CA PHE A 21 -5.20 6.99 -2.94
C PHE A 21 -5.05 5.95 -4.08
N ALA A 22 -6.18 5.38 -4.53
CA ALA A 22 -6.23 4.45 -5.65
C ALA A 22 -5.72 5.04 -6.98
N ALA A 23 -5.74 6.36 -7.17
CA ALA A 23 -5.25 7.06 -8.35
C ALA A 23 -3.87 7.70 -8.16
N GLN A 24 -3.27 7.61 -6.96
CA GLN A 24 -1.93 8.12 -6.68
C GLN A 24 -0.86 7.17 -7.24
N ALA A 25 0.29 7.72 -7.62
CA ALA A 25 1.47 6.93 -7.96
C ALA A 25 2.20 6.55 -6.67
N ILE A 26 2.37 5.24 -6.42
CA ILE A 26 3.05 4.74 -5.23
C ILE A 26 4.50 4.40 -5.63
N PRO A 27 5.52 5.02 -5.01
CA PRO A 27 6.93 4.79 -5.36
C PRO A 27 7.45 3.48 -4.74
N PHE A 28 6.88 2.33 -5.13
CA PHE A 28 7.19 1.03 -4.52
C PHE A 28 8.67 0.68 -4.51
N LYS A 29 9.42 1.06 -5.55
CA LYS A 29 10.86 0.84 -5.61
C LYS A 29 11.58 1.52 -4.44
N GLU A 30 11.20 2.75 -4.12
CA GLU A 30 11.81 3.52 -3.02
C GLU A 30 11.34 3.00 -1.66
N LEU A 31 10.05 2.64 -1.54
CA LEU A 31 9.51 2.05 -0.32
C LEU A 31 10.16 0.70 0.00
N LEU A 32 10.40 -0.14 -1.00
CA LEU A 32 11.12 -1.40 -0.85
C LEU A 32 12.59 -1.15 -0.46
N ALA A 33 13.28 -0.25 -1.16
CA ALA A 33 14.68 0.04 -0.89
C ALA A 33 14.93 0.65 0.50
N THR A 34 13.98 1.44 1.00
CA THR A 34 14.06 2.04 2.35
C THR A 34 13.50 1.13 3.44
N GLY A 35 12.62 0.19 3.08
CA GLY A 35 11.88 -0.65 4.02
C GLY A 35 10.93 0.14 4.92
N GLN A 36 10.61 1.40 4.55
CA GLN A 36 9.85 2.32 5.39
C GLN A 36 8.63 2.88 4.68
N LEU A 37 7.54 2.98 5.44
CA LEU A 37 6.34 3.68 5.01
C LEU A 37 6.31 5.08 5.64
N PRO A 38 5.90 6.12 4.89
CA PRO A 38 5.72 7.44 5.47
C PRO A 38 4.70 7.41 6.62
N ASP A 39 4.91 8.24 7.64
CA ASP A 39 3.93 8.40 8.71
C ASP A 39 2.57 8.84 8.15
N GLY A 40 1.51 8.18 8.60
CA GLY A 40 0.16 8.44 8.12
C GLY A 40 -0.10 7.99 6.68
N TYR A 41 0.78 7.20 6.06
CA TYR A 41 0.54 6.70 4.70
C TYR A 41 -0.62 5.70 4.65
N LEU A 42 -0.74 4.84 5.67
CA LEU A 42 -1.82 3.85 5.82
C LEU A 42 -2.84 4.30 6.87
N THR A 43 -3.50 5.43 6.62
CA THR A 43 -4.47 6.05 7.55
C THR A 43 -5.76 5.27 7.77
N SER A 44 -6.09 4.29 6.92
CA SER A 44 -7.32 3.51 7.03
C SER A 44 -7.17 2.11 6.44
N GLU A 45 -8.07 1.20 6.86
CA GLU A 45 -8.10 -0.17 6.34
C GLU A 45 -8.29 -0.20 4.81
N TYR A 46 -9.10 0.70 4.25
CA TYR A 46 -9.26 0.84 2.80
C TYR A 46 -7.94 1.20 2.11
N VAL A 47 -7.20 2.18 2.64
CA VAL A 47 -5.90 2.60 2.08
C VAL A 47 -4.88 1.46 2.19
N ALA A 48 -4.85 0.75 3.32
CA ALA A 48 -3.99 -0.42 3.50
C ALA A 48 -4.31 -1.53 2.48
N GLN A 49 -5.58 -1.84 2.24
CA GLN A 49 -5.98 -2.83 1.24
C GLN A 49 -5.56 -2.40 -0.18
N GLN A 50 -5.80 -1.14 -0.55
CA GLN A 50 -5.39 -0.60 -1.85
C GLN A 50 -3.88 -0.60 -2.03
N PHE A 51 -3.13 -0.25 -0.99
CA PHE A 51 -1.66 -0.32 -1.00
C PHE A 51 -1.18 -1.75 -1.24
N VAL A 52 -1.70 -2.71 -0.48
CA VAL A 52 -1.31 -4.12 -0.57
C VAL A 52 -1.66 -4.71 -1.94
N GLU A 53 -2.85 -4.45 -2.46
CA GLU A 53 -3.26 -4.92 -3.79
C GLU A 53 -2.28 -4.42 -4.85
N ARG A 54 -1.95 -3.12 -4.81
CA ARG A 54 -1.00 -2.51 -5.74
C ARG A 54 0.43 -2.99 -5.54
N LEU A 55 0.83 -3.29 -4.30
CA LEU A 55 2.13 -3.89 -4.00
C LEU A 55 2.22 -5.27 -4.63
N VAL A 56 1.21 -6.14 -4.48
CA VAL A 56 1.17 -7.46 -5.13
C VAL A 56 1.29 -7.31 -6.64
N HIS A 57 0.53 -6.39 -7.25
CA HIS A 57 0.63 -6.12 -8.68
C HIS A 57 2.04 -5.67 -9.09
N TYR A 58 2.67 -4.80 -8.31
CA TYR A 58 4.04 -4.34 -8.57
C TYR A 58 5.03 -5.50 -8.52
N ILE A 59 5.00 -6.29 -7.45
CA ILE A 59 5.87 -7.46 -7.21
C ILE A 59 5.77 -8.47 -8.36
N LEU A 60 4.58 -8.70 -8.89
CA LEU A 60 4.33 -9.63 -10.00
C LEU A 60 4.66 -9.02 -11.38
N SER A 61 4.71 -7.70 -11.50
CA SER A 61 4.94 -7.02 -12.79
C SER A 61 6.42 -6.72 -13.04
N VAL A 62 7.22 -6.54 -11.99
CA VAL A 62 8.65 -6.24 -12.11
C VAL A 62 9.48 -7.51 -12.30
N PRO A 63 10.60 -7.46 -13.03
CA PRO A 63 11.46 -8.63 -13.21
C PRO A 63 12.08 -9.04 -11.87
N SER A 64 12.36 -10.35 -11.74
CA SER A 64 13.07 -10.93 -10.60
C SER A 64 14.39 -10.18 -10.35
N GLY A 65 14.67 -9.84 -9.09
CA GLY A 65 15.86 -9.06 -8.70
C GLY A 65 15.66 -7.54 -8.70
N SER A 66 14.47 -7.04 -9.04
CA SER A 66 14.14 -5.60 -8.89
C SER A 66 14.09 -5.13 -7.43
N TYR A 67 13.92 -6.08 -6.51
CA TYR A 67 14.00 -5.95 -5.07
C TYR A 67 14.48 -7.29 -4.50
N THR A 68 14.96 -7.26 -3.28
CA THR A 68 15.42 -8.41 -2.51
C THR A 68 14.33 -8.88 -1.56
N MET A 69 14.40 -10.15 -1.14
CA MET A 69 13.43 -10.68 -0.18
C MET A 69 13.50 -9.97 1.18
N GLY A 70 14.68 -9.45 1.55
CA GLY A 70 14.88 -8.66 2.77
C GLY A 70 14.16 -7.32 2.70
N GLU A 71 14.29 -6.58 1.59
CA GLU A 71 13.57 -5.31 1.36
C GLU A 71 12.05 -5.50 1.42
N LEU A 72 11.54 -6.57 0.80
CA LEU A 72 10.12 -6.89 0.88
C LEU A 72 9.70 -7.23 2.32
N SER A 73 10.47 -8.06 3.02
CA SER A 73 10.19 -8.41 4.42
C SER A 73 10.10 -7.17 5.30
N GLN A 74 11.08 -6.28 5.21
CA GLN A 74 11.12 -5.05 6.01
C GLN A 74 9.91 -4.15 5.73
N LEU A 75 9.52 -4.01 4.47
CA LEU A 75 8.32 -3.24 4.12
C LEU A 75 7.05 -3.89 4.66
N LEU A 76 6.93 -5.22 4.60
CA LEU A 76 5.78 -5.94 5.14
C LEU A 76 5.68 -5.80 6.66
N GLU A 77 6.80 -5.80 7.38
CA GLU A 77 6.85 -5.59 8.84
C GLU A 77 6.29 -4.22 9.27
N GLN A 78 6.28 -3.22 8.37
CA GLN A 78 5.64 -1.92 8.63
C GLN A 78 4.11 -1.95 8.52
N LEU A 79 3.54 -3.01 7.92
CA LEU A 79 2.10 -3.13 7.73
C LEU A 79 1.44 -3.74 8.97
N ASP A 80 0.17 -3.39 9.20
CA ASP A 80 -0.65 -4.10 10.16
C ASP A 80 -0.73 -5.61 9.83
N PRO A 81 -0.80 -6.50 10.83
CA PRO A 81 -0.90 -7.94 10.62
C PRO A 81 -1.98 -8.37 9.62
N ARG A 82 -3.13 -7.70 9.63
CA ARG A 82 -4.23 -7.96 8.70
C ARG A 82 -3.85 -7.65 7.25
N ALA A 83 -3.12 -6.57 7.03
CA ALA A 83 -2.64 -6.17 5.71
C ALA A 83 -1.54 -7.12 5.20
N GLN A 84 -0.66 -7.61 6.09
CA GLN A 84 0.32 -8.64 5.77
C GLN A 84 -0.33 -9.96 5.35
N ILE A 85 -1.33 -10.44 6.11
CA ILE A 85 -2.12 -11.62 5.74
C ILE A 85 -2.81 -11.41 4.38
N PHE A 86 -3.40 -10.24 4.18
CA PHE A 86 -4.05 -9.89 2.91
C PHE A 86 -3.06 -9.90 1.74
N PHE A 87 -1.81 -9.45 1.93
CA PHE A 87 -0.76 -9.52 0.92
C PHE A 87 -0.52 -10.95 0.45
N PHE A 88 -0.28 -11.88 1.38
CA PHE A 88 -0.05 -13.29 1.02
C PHE A 88 -1.28 -13.95 0.42
N LYS A 89 -2.47 -13.63 0.92
CA LYS A 89 -3.72 -14.12 0.34
C LYS A 89 -3.86 -13.64 -1.11
N LYS A 90 -3.65 -12.36 -1.38
CA LYS A 90 -3.71 -11.79 -2.73
C LYS A 90 -2.64 -12.35 -3.64
N LEU A 91 -1.41 -12.45 -3.16
CA LEU A 91 -0.31 -13.04 -3.92
C LEU A 91 -0.61 -14.49 -4.31
N LYS A 92 -1.15 -15.30 -3.38
CA LYS A 92 -1.60 -16.67 -3.63
C LYS A 92 -2.74 -16.74 -4.66
N GLU A 93 -3.71 -15.83 -4.56
CA GLU A 93 -4.85 -15.73 -5.48
C GLU A 93 -4.40 -15.34 -6.89
N THR A 94 -3.44 -14.42 -7.02
CA THR A 94 -2.97 -13.91 -8.32
C THR A 94 -1.89 -14.79 -8.96
N SER A 95 -0.93 -15.30 -8.19
CA SER A 95 0.15 -16.16 -8.67
C SER A 95 0.60 -17.15 -7.59
N PRO A 96 0.03 -18.37 -7.56
CA PRO A 96 0.43 -19.41 -6.61
C PRO A 96 1.85 -19.92 -6.86
N GLU A 97 2.41 -19.72 -8.06
CA GLU A 97 3.78 -20.09 -8.38
C GLU A 97 4.77 -19.15 -7.68
N CYS A 98 4.55 -17.83 -7.76
CA CYS A 98 5.39 -16.86 -7.05
C CYS A 98 5.34 -17.07 -5.53
N LEU A 99 4.20 -17.50 -4.97
CA LEU A 99 4.11 -17.79 -3.53
C LEU A 99 5.16 -18.81 -3.06
N LYS A 100 5.58 -19.74 -3.92
CA LYS A 100 6.62 -20.72 -3.59
C LYS A 100 7.99 -20.06 -3.37
N ASP A 101 8.30 -19.03 -4.15
CA ASP A 101 9.53 -18.24 -3.97
C ASP A 101 9.50 -17.47 -2.64
N PHE A 102 8.32 -17.07 -2.18
CA PHE A 102 8.11 -16.41 -0.88
C PHE A 102 7.78 -17.36 0.27
N ALA A 103 7.90 -18.68 0.07
CA ALA A 103 7.53 -19.68 1.07
C ALA A 103 8.19 -19.45 2.44
N PRO A 104 9.49 -19.12 2.57
CA PRO A 104 10.11 -18.85 3.86
C PRO A 104 9.43 -17.70 4.63
N LEU A 105 9.07 -16.62 3.94
CA LEU A 105 8.33 -15.50 4.54
C LEU A 105 6.91 -15.92 4.90
N TYR A 106 6.20 -16.53 3.96
CA TYR A 106 4.82 -16.98 4.15
C TYR A 106 4.68 -17.92 5.36
N TYR A 107 5.57 -18.90 5.52
CA TYR A 107 5.53 -19.83 6.63
C TYR A 107 5.91 -19.17 7.96
N GLY A 108 6.89 -18.26 7.96
CA GLY A 108 7.23 -17.46 9.13
C GLY A 108 6.02 -16.64 9.62
N PHE A 109 5.36 -15.95 8.69
CA PHE A 109 4.18 -15.14 8.99
C PHE A 109 2.96 -15.97 9.38
N MET A 110 2.70 -17.10 8.72
CA MET A 110 1.60 -18.00 9.09
C MET A 110 1.78 -18.56 10.50
N ASN A 111 3.01 -18.82 10.93
CA ASN A 111 3.30 -19.28 12.29
C ASN A 111 3.09 -18.16 13.33
N GLU A 112 3.51 -16.93 13.01
CA GLU A 112 3.35 -15.76 13.88
C GLU A 112 1.88 -15.33 14.03
N PHE A 113 1.11 -15.37 12.95
CA PHE A 113 -0.26 -14.89 12.92
C PHE A 113 -1.33 -15.97 12.96
N GLN A 114 -0.98 -17.22 13.28
CA GLN A 114 -1.98 -18.32 13.36
C GLN A 114 -3.16 -17.95 14.26
N SER A 115 -2.92 -17.23 15.36
CA SER A 115 -3.99 -16.82 16.29
C SER A 115 -4.94 -15.76 15.71
N LEU A 116 -4.48 -14.95 14.73
CA LEU A 116 -5.31 -13.94 14.06
C LEU A 116 -6.09 -14.51 12.85
N LEU A 117 -5.69 -15.68 12.35
CA LEU A 117 -6.35 -16.33 11.20
C LEU A 117 -7.63 -17.09 11.59
N PHE A 118 -7.85 -17.36 12.88
CA PHE A 118 -8.96 -18.18 13.38
C PHE A 118 -9.85 -17.49 14.43
N THR A 119 -9.76 -16.16 14.59
CA THR A 119 -10.69 -15.38 15.43
C THR A 119 -11.69 -14.60 14.60
#